data_AF-A0AAV4QD24-F1
#
_entry.id   AF-A0AAV4QD24-F1
#
_cell.length_a   1.000
_cell.length_b   1.000
_cell.length_c   1.000
_cell.angle_alpha   90.00
_cell.angle_beta   90.00
_cell.angle_gamma   90.00
#
_symmetry.space_group_name_H-M   'P 1'
#
loop_
_entity.id
_entity.type
_entity.pdbx_description
1 polymer ?
#
loop_
_entity_poly.entity_id
_entity_poly.type
_entity_poly.pdbx_seq_one_letter_code
_entity_poly.pdbx_strand_id
1 'polypeptide(L)'
;MTSAVLHSKGFQVVELWEHEFSEQKKKNPQLQKFLESHSIQNRLNPRDAFFSGRTNALKLFYECSVKYVDFTSLYPWVNKYCVYPIGHPEIITKDFKDVDNYFGLILCRVMPPRALYLPVLPYRCQGKLMFPPCRTCTENMQQTVCTHSDEERSLIGTWVSEEVKLIKRKGYIIAEVTAFTTAWARLKLYQEMDKLGVNVLYHDTDSIIYASDGMNDPPLGNFLGEFTDELEEDEITTFVSGGPKSYGYETKNDGVAGTVSSLSFSAVDESPVGQQIFQLGSGRARLALGLV
;
A
#
# COMPACT_ATOMS: atom_id res chain seq x y z
N MET A 1 11.81 -30.51 13.74
CA MET A 1 10.95 -31.21 12.74
C MET A 1 10.60 -30.32 11.55
N THR A 2 10.33 -29.02 11.75
CA THR A 2 9.92 -28.11 10.66
C THR A 2 11.05 -27.71 9.69
N SER A 3 12.26 -27.45 10.18
CA SER A 3 13.42 -27.09 9.35
C SER A 3 13.89 -28.22 8.44
N ALA A 4 13.88 -29.46 8.92
CA ALA A 4 14.19 -30.65 8.12
C ALA A 4 13.24 -30.82 6.91
N VAL A 5 11.96 -30.51 7.06
CA VAL A 5 10.97 -30.54 5.96
C VAL A 5 11.29 -29.46 4.92
N LEU A 6 11.70 -28.26 5.36
CA LEU A 6 12.05 -27.16 4.45
C LEU A 6 13.32 -27.49 3.65
N HIS A 7 14.34 -28.08 4.28
CA HIS A 7 15.53 -28.57 3.58
C HIS A 7 15.19 -29.68 2.57
N SER A 8 14.29 -30.61 2.92
CA SER A 8 13.86 -31.69 2.01
C SER A 8 13.12 -31.18 0.75
N LYS A 9 12.56 -29.96 0.83
CA LYS A 9 11.89 -29.28 -0.29
C LYS A 9 12.83 -28.37 -1.09
N GLY A 10 14.14 -28.41 -0.82
CA GLY A 10 15.16 -27.66 -1.57
C GLY A 10 15.34 -26.21 -1.13
N PHE A 11 14.75 -25.78 0.00
CA PHE A 11 14.94 -24.43 0.50
C PHE A 11 16.29 -24.29 1.22
N GLN A 12 17.00 -23.21 0.97
CA GLN A 12 18.17 -22.80 1.75
C GLN A 12 17.68 -22.18 3.08
N VAL A 13 17.61 -23.00 4.12
CA VAL A 13 17.20 -22.55 5.47
C VAL A 13 18.44 -22.19 6.27
N VAL A 14 18.43 -21.00 6.87
CA VAL A 14 19.44 -20.56 7.84
C VAL A 14 18.76 -20.47 9.20
N GLU A 15 19.20 -21.29 10.15
CA GLU A 15 18.74 -21.25 11.54
C GLU A 15 19.60 -20.25 12.31
N LEU A 16 18.97 -19.30 13.00
CA LEU A 16 19.64 -18.26 13.77
C LEU A 16 18.96 -18.11 15.13
N TRP A 17 19.73 -17.84 16.19
CA TRP A 17 19.15 -17.54 17.50
C TRP A 17 18.48 -16.16 17.50
N GLU A 18 17.39 -16.01 18.26
CA GLU A 18 16.62 -14.76 18.32
C GLU A 18 17.49 -13.54 18.69
N HIS A 19 18.42 -13.73 19.64
CA HIS A 19 19.30 -12.65 20.07
C HIS A 19 20.31 -12.25 18.99
N GLU A 20 20.87 -13.23 18.25
CA GLU A 20 21.77 -12.99 17.11
C GLU A 20 21.02 -12.28 15.97
N PHE A 21 19.78 -12.69 15.70
CA PHE A 21 18.94 -12.06 14.70
C PHE A 21 18.58 -10.62 15.10
N SER A 22 18.28 -10.39 16.38
CA SER A 22 18.02 -9.07 16.94
C SER A 22 19.23 -8.13 16.82
N GLU A 23 20.44 -8.66 16.98
CA GLU A 23 21.66 -7.90 16.72
C GLU A 23 21.89 -7.61 15.23
N GLN A 24 21.69 -8.61 14.36
CA GLN A 24 21.81 -8.41 12.91
C GLN A 24 20.81 -7.38 12.40
N LYS A 25 19.59 -7.36 12.94
CA LYS A 25 18.57 -6.34 12.63
C LYS A 25 19.03 -4.93 12.97
N LYS A 26 19.90 -4.75 13.98
CA LYS A 26 20.47 -3.43 14.33
C LYS A 26 21.67 -3.06 13.47
N LYS A 27 22.50 -4.05 13.11
CA LYS A 27 23.81 -3.84 12.47
C LYS A 27 23.77 -3.88 10.94
N ASN A 28 22.81 -4.59 10.33
CA ASN A 28 22.78 -4.83 8.88
C ASN A 28 21.75 -3.91 8.17
N PRO A 29 22.20 -2.91 7.40
CA PRO A 29 21.31 -1.98 6.69
C PRO A 29 20.48 -2.66 5.59
N GLN A 30 20.99 -3.73 4.95
CA GLN A 30 20.25 -4.48 3.94
C GLN A 30 19.09 -5.27 4.56
N LEU A 31 19.32 -5.86 5.75
CA LEU A 31 18.26 -6.54 6.50
C LEU A 31 17.21 -5.54 7.00
N GLN A 32 17.61 -4.34 7.41
CA GLN A 32 16.67 -3.27 7.76
C GLN A 32 15.79 -2.88 6.57
N LYS A 33 16.39 -2.59 5.41
CA LYS A 33 15.63 -2.29 4.18
C LYS A 33 14.73 -3.45 3.74
N PHE A 34 15.17 -4.69 3.90
CA PHE A 34 14.38 -5.87 3.59
C PHE A 34 13.17 -6.04 4.54
N LEU A 35 13.35 -5.78 5.83
CA LEU A 35 12.27 -5.83 6.82
C LEU A 35 11.31 -4.65 6.69
N GLU A 36 11.81 -3.48 6.28
CA GLU A 36 10.98 -2.31 5.97
C GLU A 36 10.16 -2.51 4.68
N SER A 37 10.70 -3.23 3.69
CA SER A 37 9.99 -3.56 2.46
C SER A 37 8.99 -4.72 2.62
N HIS A 38 9.20 -5.60 3.60
CA HIS A 38 8.28 -6.71 3.90
C HIS A 38 7.29 -6.33 5.00
N SER A 39 6.07 -5.94 4.59
CA SER A 39 4.93 -5.87 5.49
C SER A 39 4.50 -7.28 5.90
N ILE A 40 5.16 -7.87 6.90
CA ILE A 40 4.66 -9.09 7.54
C ILE A 40 3.35 -8.70 8.24
N GLN A 41 2.21 -9.00 7.61
CA GLN A 41 0.91 -8.86 8.25
C GLN A 41 0.84 -9.86 9.40
N ASN A 42 0.92 -9.34 10.62
CA ASN A 42 0.65 -10.13 11.80
C ASN A 42 -0.80 -10.59 11.81
N ARG A 43 -1.06 -11.73 12.44
CA ARG A 43 -2.42 -12.19 12.69
C ARG A 43 -3.17 -11.12 13.49
N LEU A 44 -4.47 -10.99 13.21
CA LEU A 44 -5.37 -10.18 14.02
C LEU A 44 -5.19 -10.57 15.50
N ASN A 45 -4.83 -9.59 16.33
CA ASN A 45 -4.74 -9.76 17.76
C ASN A 45 -5.98 -9.13 18.42
N PRO A 46 -6.85 -9.93 19.07
CA PRO A 46 -8.06 -9.42 19.68
C PRO A 46 -7.86 -8.30 20.71
N ARG A 47 -6.67 -8.24 21.34
CA ARG A 47 -6.35 -7.21 22.34
C ARG A 47 -6.20 -5.83 21.71
N ASP A 48 -5.88 -5.75 20.42
CA ASP A 48 -5.66 -4.48 19.74
C ASP A 48 -6.99 -3.72 19.52
N ALA A 49 -8.11 -4.44 19.50
CA ALA A 49 -9.45 -3.86 19.44
C ALA A 49 -9.98 -3.38 20.79
N PHE A 50 -9.26 -3.63 21.89
CA PHE A 50 -9.72 -3.25 23.22
C PHE A 50 -9.35 -1.80 23.54
N PHE A 51 -10.34 -0.91 23.47
CA PHE A 51 -10.20 0.51 23.78
C PHE A 51 -11.05 0.91 24.99
N SER A 52 -10.59 1.91 25.73
CA SER A 52 -11.33 2.51 26.84
C SER A 52 -12.38 3.52 26.32
N GLY A 53 -13.04 4.24 27.23
CA GLY A 53 -13.95 5.32 26.87
C GLY A 53 -13.31 6.41 26.00
N ARG A 54 -14.19 7.19 25.35
CA ARG A 54 -13.81 8.31 24.47
C ARG A 54 -13.60 9.58 25.29
N THR A 55 -12.39 10.12 25.27
CA THR A 55 -12.03 11.40 25.88
C THR A 55 -11.34 12.27 24.84
N ASN A 56 -11.84 13.48 24.60
CA ASN A 56 -11.23 14.42 23.66
C ASN A 56 -11.61 15.88 24.01
N ALA A 57 -10.69 16.81 23.82
CA ALA A 57 -10.93 18.25 23.94
C ALA A 57 -10.97 18.88 22.54
N LEU A 58 -12.16 19.33 22.10
CA LEU A 58 -12.35 19.93 20.77
C LEU A 58 -12.09 21.44 20.74
N LYS A 59 -12.32 22.11 21.88
CA LYS A 59 -12.04 23.54 22.09
C LYS A 59 -11.31 23.66 23.42
N LEU A 60 -10.17 24.36 23.40
CA LEU A 60 -9.37 24.59 24.59
C LEU A 60 -9.88 25.77 25.42
N PHE A 61 -10.55 26.72 24.78
CA PHE A 61 -11.13 27.89 25.42
C PHE A 61 -12.48 28.22 24.79
N TYR A 62 -13.48 28.52 25.62
CA TYR A 62 -14.80 28.96 25.21
C TYR A 62 -15.45 29.75 26.35
N GLU A 63 -15.85 30.99 26.08
CA GLU A 63 -16.38 31.93 27.08
C GLU A 63 -17.83 32.30 26.72
N CYS A 64 -18.77 31.51 27.21
CA CYS A 64 -20.23 31.64 27.05
C CYS A 64 -20.94 30.68 28.03
N SER A 65 -22.27 30.74 28.10
CA SER A 65 -23.05 29.73 28.85
C SER A 65 -23.00 28.36 28.17
N VAL A 66 -22.66 27.31 28.93
CA VAL A 66 -22.57 25.92 28.46
C VAL A 66 -23.51 25.00 29.23
N LYS A 67 -23.89 23.87 28.63
CA LYS A 67 -24.69 22.81 29.27
C LYS A 67 -23.82 21.56 29.43
N TYR A 68 -23.91 20.93 30.58
CA TYR A 68 -23.26 19.66 30.89
C TYR A 68 -24.32 18.58 31.08
N VAL A 69 -24.14 17.46 30.38
CA VAL A 69 -25.03 16.29 30.46
C VAL A 69 -24.18 15.04 30.53
N ASP A 70 -24.67 14.04 31.26
CA ASP A 70 -24.01 12.75 31.42
C ASP A 70 -25.02 11.61 31.26
N PHE A 71 -24.56 10.49 30.73
CA PHE A 71 -25.41 9.31 30.62
C PHE A 71 -25.54 8.64 31.98
N THR A 72 -26.77 8.44 32.44
CA THR A 72 -27.02 7.58 33.60
C THR A 72 -26.70 6.13 33.25
N SER A 73 -25.55 5.65 33.70
CA SER A 73 -25.13 4.24 33.59
C SER A 73 -24.95 3.74 32.15
N LEU A 74 -24.09 4.42 31.37
CA LEU A 74 -23.78 4.04 29.98
C LEU A 74 -23.38 2.56 29.82
N TYR A 75 -22.36 2.08 30.53
CA TYR A 75 -21.88 0.70 30.37
C TYR A 75 -22.92 -0.37 30.78
N PRO A 76 -23.66 -0.23 31.90
CA PRO A 76 -24.78 -1.12 32.20
C PRO A 76 -25.86 -1.14 31.11
N TRP A 77 -26.17 0.00 30.48
CA TRP A 77 -27.10 0.05 29.36
C TRP A 77 -26.57 -0.76 28.17
N VAL A 78 -25.28 -0.62 27.81
CA VAL A 78 -24.66 -1.42 26.74
C VAL A 78 -24.72 -2.91 27.07
N ASN A 79 -24.35 -3.30 28.30
CA ASN A 79 -24.39 -4.70 28.76
C ASN A 79 -25.80 -5.31 28.69
N LYS A 80 -26.86 -4.48 28.82
CA LYS A 80 -28.25 -4.93 28.80
C LYS A 80 -28.83 -5.04 27.38
N TYR A 81 -28.51 -4.09 26.50
CA TYR A 81 -29.21 -3.93 25.22
C TYR A 81 -28.37 -4.22 23.98
N CYS A 82 -27.03 -4.23 24.09
CA CYS A 82 -26.16 -4.48 22.94
C CYS A 82 -25.82 -5.96 22.80
N VAL A 83 -25.48 -6.35 21.57
CA VAL A 83 -25.09 -7.73 21.24
C VAL A 83 -23.61 -7.94 21.54
N TYR A 84 -23.29 -9.06 22.17
CA TYR A 84 -21.92 -9.50 22.43
C TYR A 84 -21.62 -10.80 21.68
N PRO A 85 -20.38 -11.01 21.21
CA PRO A 85 -19.97 -12.28 20.64
C PRO A 85 -20.00 -13.39 21.71
N ILE A 86 -20.49 -14.56 21.34
CA ILE A 86 -20.55 -15.75 22.20
C ILE A 86 -19.92 -16.92 21.43
N GLY A 87 -19.12 -17.73 22.13
CA GLY A 87 -18.49 -18.92 21.55
C GLY A 87 -17.15 -18.65 20.88
N HIS A 88 -16.67 -19.63 20.12
CA HIS A 88 -15.41 -19.54 19.39
C HIS A 88 -15.59 -18.77 18.07
N PRO A 89 -14.67 -17.85 17.74
CA PRO A 89 -14.77 -17.08 16.51
C PRO A 89 -14.44 -17.96 15.29
N GLU A 90 -15.10 -17.67 14.17
CA GLU A 90 -14.67 -18.11 12.85
C GLU A 90 -13.56 -17.19 12.34
N ILE A 91 -12.44 -17.76 11.89
CA ILE A 91 -11.30 -16.99 11.39
C ILE A 91 -11.42 -16.89 9.87
N ILE A 92 -11.74 -15.69 9.39
CA ILE A 92 -11.88 -15.38 7.96
C ILE A 92 -10.61 -14.66 7.49
N THR A 93 -9.92 -15.24 6.52
CA THR A 93 -8.65 -14.69 5.98
C THR A 93 -8.68 -14.42 4.48
N LYS A 94 -9.79 -14.77 3.80
CA LYS A 94 -9.97 -14.62 2.35
C LYS A 94 -11.44 -14.44 2.01
N ASP A 95 -11.70 -14.08 0.74
CA ASP A 95 -13.05 -13.95 0.16
C ASP A 95 -13.94 -12.98 0.96
N PHE A 96 -13.38 -11.81 1.26
CA PHE A 96 -14.06 -10.82 2.08
C PHE A 96 -15.32 -10.28 1.39
N LYS A 97 -16.42 -10.28 2.14
CA LYS A 97 -17.71 -9.67 1.80
C LYS A 97 -17.74 -8.23 2.26
N ASP A 98 -18.82 -7.54 1.93
CA ASP A 98 -19.09 -6.24 2.52
C ASP A 98 -19.11 -6.31 4.05
N VAL A 99 -18.54 -5.31 4.71
CA VAL A 99 -18.39 -5.23 6.18
C VAL A 99 -19.70 -5.36 6.96
N ASP A 100 -20.83 -5.03 6.34
CA ASP A 100 -22.15 -5.19 6.94
C ASP A 100 -22.49 -6.66 7.23
N ASN A 101 -21.85 -7.61 6.54
CA ASN A 101 -22.03 -9.06 6.71
C ASN A 101 -21.21 -9.66 7.86
N TYR A 102 -20.39 -8.85 8.53
CA TYR A 102 -19.51 -9.33 9.60
C TYR A 102 -19.98 -8.88 10.98
N PHE A 103 -19.74 -9.74 11.97
CA PHE A 103 -19.92 -9.45 13.39
C PHE A 103 -18.72 -10.00 14.17
N GLY A 104 -17.96 -9.11 14.82
CA GLY A 104 -16.74 -9.50 15.53
C GLY A 104 -15.63 -8.45 15.41
N LEU A 105 -14.41 -8.92 15.16
CA LEU A 105 -13.23 -8.07 15.03
C LEU A 105 -12.76 -8.03 13.59
N ILE A 106 -12.37 -6.84 13.13
CA ILE A 106 -11.91 -6.60 11.77
C ILE A 106 -10.57 -5.88 11.85
N LEU A 107 -9.54 -6.48 11.28
CA LEU A 107 -8.26 -5.84 10.99
C LEU A 107 -8.37 -5.25 9.58
N CYS A 108 -8.22 -3.94 9.46
CA CYS A 108 -8.23 -3.28 8.17
C CYS A 108 -7.42 -1.99 8.16
N ARG A 109 -7.12 -1.52 6.95
CA ARG A 109 -6.70 -0.16 6.67
C ARG A 109 -7.91 0.69 6.34
N VAL A 110 -7.97 1.90 6.91
CA VAL A 110 -9.07 2.83 6.73
C VAL A 110 -8.55 4.24 6.49
N MET A 111 -9.20 4.96 5.59
CA MET A 111 -8.83 6.30 5.17
C MET A 111 -9.92 7.28 5.63
N PRO A 112 -9.62 8.12 6.62
CA PRO A 112 -10.58 9.09 7.12
C PRO A 112 -10.87 10.19 6.07
N PRO A 113 -12.11 10.68 5.95
CA PRO A 113 -12.42 11.82 5.09
C PRO A 113 -11.77 13.11 5.63
N ARG A 114 -11.35 14.02 4.74
CA ARG A 114 -10.60 15.24 5.12
C ARG A 114 -11.41 16.22 5.97
N ALA A 115 -12.72 16.30 5.76
CA ALA A 115 -13.60 17.28 6.41
C ALA A 115 -14.39 16.69 7.60
N LEU A 116 -13.84 15.70 8.30
CA LEU A 116 -14.54 15.06 9.41
C LEU A 116 -14.33 15.80 10.73
N TYR A 117 -15.38 16.44 11.24
CA TYR A 117 -15.32 17.19 12.50
C TYR A 117 -15.09 16.29 13.73
N LEU A 118 -15.70 15.10 13.76
CA LEU A 118 -15.57 14.13 14.86
C LEU A 118 -15.08 12.79 14.31
N PRO A 119 -13.76 12.52 14.34
CA PRO A 119 -13.23 11.22 13.97
C PRO A 119 -13.79 10.12 14.86
N VAL A 120 -14.14 9.00 14.24
CA VAL A 120 -14.83 7.89 14.89
C VAL A 120 -13.84 6.94 15.57
N LEU A 121 -12.79 6.54 14.85
CA LEU A 121 -11.96 5.41 15.28
C LEU A 121 -10.96 5.78 16.37
N PRO A 122 -10.80 4.91 17.37
CA PRO A 122 -9.70 4.99 18.32
C PRO A 122 -8.37 4.61 17.66
N TYR A 123 -7.32 5.32 18.03
CA TYR A 123 -5.94 5.05 17.67
C TYR A 123 -5.03 5.21 18.89
N ARG A 124 -4.24 4.19 19.22
CA ARG A 124 -3.25 4.27 20.30
C ARG A 124 -1.93 4.76 19.71
N CYS A 125 -1.45 5.88 20.21
CA CYS A 125 -0.15 6.40 19.82
C CYS A 125 0.53 7.02 21.05
N GLN A 126 1.81 6.68 21.25
CA GLN A 126 2.63 7.14 22.37
C GLN A 126 1.97 6.95 23.75
N GLY A 127 1.34 5.78 23.98
CA GLY A 127 0.68 5.45 25.25
C GLY A 127 -0.66 6.16 25.50
N LYS A 128 -1.12 7.01 24.58
CA LYS A 128 -2.40 7.72 24.68
C LYS A 128 -3.42 7.18 23.69
N LEU A 129 -4.68 7.21 24.08
CA LEU A 129 -5.81 6.94 23.20
C LEU A 129 -6.25 8.25 22.54
N MET A 130 -6.26 8.28 21.22
CA MET A 130 -6.65 9.44 20.42
C MET A 130 -7.67 9.03 19.36
N PHE A 131 -8.30 10.03 18.75
CA PHE A 131 -9.26 9.84 17.65
C PHE A 131 -8.84 10.71 16.46
N PRO A 132 -7.77 10.33 15.74
CA PRO A 132 -7.23 11.19 14.71
C PRO A 132 -7.83 10.94 13.32
N PRO A 133 -7.85 11.95 12.45
CA PRO A 133 -8.14 11.80 11.02
C PRO A 133 -6.89 11.50 10.18
N CYS A 134 -5.69 11.48 10.79
CA CYS A 134 -4.40 11.27 10.14
C CYS A 134 -3.44 10.55 11.07
N ARG A 135 -2.92 9.38 10.64
CA ARG A 135 -1.89 8.64 11.35
C ARG A 135 -0.62 9.47 11.56
N THR A 136 -0.02 9.96 10.46
CA THR A 136 1.28 10.65 10.50
C THR A 136 1.26 11.91 11.35
N CYS A 137 0.20 12.74 11.27
CA CYS A 137 0.08 13.92 12.14
C CYS A 137 0.06 13.54 13.62
N THR A 138 -0.60 12.43 13.96
CA THR A 138 -0.73 11.97 15.34
C THR A 138 0.58 11.43 15.89
N GLU A 139 1.30 10.66 15.07
CA GLU A 139 2.61 10.12 15.41
C GLU A 139 3.66 11.20 15.59
N ASN A 140 3.63 12.22 14.72
CA ASN A 140 4.54 13.37 14.77
C ASN A 140 4.07 14.50 15.70
N MET A 141 2.92 14.35 16.38
CA MET A 141 2.26 15.39 17.19
C MET A 141 2.08 16.73 16.46
N GLN A 142 1.85 16.71 15.16
CA GLN A 142 1.71 17.90 14.34
C GLN A 142 0.44 18.69 14.71
N GLN A 143 0.60 20.00 14.94
CA GLN A 143 -0.50 20.93 15.25
C GLN A 143 -0.88 21.83 14.06
N THR A 144 -0.12 21.79 12.97
CA THR A 144 -0.38 22.57 11.75
C THR A 144 -1.38 21.85 10.83
N VAL A 145 -1.86 22.55 9.81
CA VAL A 145 -2.74 21.98 8.79
C VAL A 145 -2.08 20.76 8.14
N CYS A 146 -2.81 19.65 8.09
CA CYS A 146 -2.35 18.39 7.52
C CYS A 146 -2.26 18.47 5.98
N THR A 147 -1.07 18.28 5.43
CA THR A 147 -0.81 18.21 3.98
C THR A 147 -0.52 16.79 3.49
N HIS A 148 -0.51 15.81 4.39
CA HIS A 148 -0.22 14.41 4.09
C HIS A 148 -1.14 13.80 3.05
N SER A 149 -0.61 12.82 2.31
CA SER A 149 -1.35 12.00 1.34
C SER A 149 -2.37 11.11 2.04
N ASP A 150 -3.25 10.53 1.24
CA ASP A 150 -4.33 9.68 1.73
C ASP A 150 -3.80 8.35 2.30
N GLU A 151 -2.70 7.83 1.75
CA GLU A 151 -1.93 6.69 2.25
C GLU A 151 -1.26 7.00 3.59
N GLU A 152 -0.60 8.15 3.72
CA GLU A 152 0.06 8.58 4.96
C GLU A 152 -0.94 8.79 6.09
N ARG A 153 -2.11 9.33 5.75
CA ARG A 153 -3.21 9.57 6.70
C ARG A 153 -3.88 8.28 7.17
N SER A 154 -3.82 7.22 6.37
CA SER A 154 -4.53 5.97 6.61
C SER A 154 -4.17 5.34 7.96
N LEU A 155 -5.19 4.87 8.67
CA LEU A 155 -5.05 4.15 9.92
C LEU A 155 -5.09 2.66 9.62
N ILE A 156 -4.23 1.89 10.28
CA ILE A 156 -4.28 0.42 10.25
C ILE A 156 -4.49 -0.03 11.68
N GLY A 157 -5.48 -0.89 11.89
CA GLY A 157 -5.83 -1.33 13.22
C GLY A 157 -6.90 -2.41 13.23
N THR A 158 -7.10 -2.98 14.40
CA THR A 158 -8.20 -3.91 14.65
C THR A 158 -9.30 -3.17 15.38
N TRP A 159 -10.53 -3.20 14.85
CA TRP A 159 -11.70 -2.58 15.47
C TRP A 159 -12.87 -3.56 15.52
N VAL A 160 -13.86 -3.24 16.35
CA VAL A 160 -15.11 -4.01 16.39
C VAL A 160 -15.93 -3.71 15.13
N SER A 161 -16.59 -4.71 14.57
CA SER A 161 -17.38 -4.60 13.34
C SER A 161 -18.38 -3.44 13.35
N GLU A 162 -19.01 -3.15 14.49
CA GLU A 162 -19.96 -2.04 14.63
C GLU A 162 -19.32 -0.66 14.45
N GLU A 163 -18.07 -0.47 14.87
CA GLU A 163 -17.30 0.74 14.60
C GLU A 163 -16.94 0.84 13.10
N VAL A 164 -16.58 -0.29 12.49
CA VAL A 164 -16.24 -0.37 11.05
C VAL A 164 -17.47 -0.09 10.17
N LYS A 165 -18.66 -0.56 10.56
CA LYS A 165 -19.92 -0.21 9.90
C LYS A 165 -20.25 1.28 10.06
N LEU A 166 -19.98 1.86 11.22
CA LEU A 166 -20.19 3.29 11.46
C LEU A 166 -19.28 4.17 10.59
N ILE A 167 -18.00 3.83 10.47
CA ILE A 167 -17.08 4.62 9.64
C ILE A 167 -17.44 4.57 8.16
N LYS A 168 -17.91 3.41 7.67
CA LYS A 168 -18.42 3.28 6.30
C LYS A 168 -19.55 4.29 6.06
N ARG A 169 -20.51 4.38 6.98
CA ARG A 169 -21.61 5.39 6.92
C ARG A 169 -21.12 6.84 7.06
N LYS A 170 -19.98 7.06 7.71
CA LYS A 170 -19.36 8.39 7.88
C LYS A 170 -18.42 8.77 6.75
N GLY A 171 -18.37 7.97 5.68
CA GLY A 171 -17.60 8.28 4.47
C GLY A 171 -16.12 7.94 4.57
N TYR A 172 -15.72 7.06 5.48
CA TYR A 172 -14.37 6.49 5.46
C TYR A 172 -14.27 5.50 4.30
N ILE A 173 -13.13 5.51 3.62
CA ILE A 173 -12.79 4.49 2.64
C ILE A 173 -12.07 3.36 3.38
N ILE A 174 -12.59 2.14 3.30
CA ILE A 174 -11.97 0.95 3.88
C ILE A 174 -11.11 0.33 2.79
N ALA A 175 -9.79 0.39 2.98
CA ALA A 175 -8.80 0.20 1.92
C ALA A 175 -8.09 -1.16 1.92
N GLU A 176 -8.27 -2.03 2.92
CA GLU A 176 -7.75 -3.41 2.84
C GLU A 176 -8.83 -4.37 2.36
N VAL A 177 -8.87 -4.63 1.05
CA VAL A 177 -8.30 -5.83 0.39
C VAL A 177 -7.08 -5.52 -0.54
N THR A 178 -6.34 -4.41 -0.40
CA THR A 178 -5.26 -4.08 -1.36
C THR A 178 -4.04 -4.99 -1.36
N ALA A 179 -3.73 -5.70 -0.27
CA ALA A 179 -2.64 -6.69 -0.30
C ALA A 179 -2.98 -7.83 -1.27
N PHE A 180 -4.24 -8.28 -1.29
CA PHE A 180 -4.73 -9.24 -2.26
C PHE A 180 -4.86 -8.62 -3.64
N THR A 181 -5.38 -7.39 -3.80
CA THR A 181 -5.45 -6.76 -5.13
C THR A 181 -4.07 -6.58 -5.75
N THR A 182 -3.09 -6.08 -5.00
CA THR A 182 -1.71 -5.92 -5.50
C THR A 182 -0.99 -7.27 -5.63
N ALA A 183 -1.28 -8.27 -4.77
CA ALA A 183 -0.75 -9.61 -4.94
C ALA A 183 -1.36 -10.32 -6.14
N TRP A 184 -2.66 -10.20 -6.37
CA TRP A 184 -3.36 -10.74 -7.54
C TRP A 184 -2.95 -10.01 -8.81
N ALA A 185 -2.73 -8.69 -8.78
CA ALA A 185 -2.16 -7.94 -9.90
C ALA A 185 -0.73 -8.43 -10.20
N ARG A 186 0.14 -8.58 -9.19
CA ARG A 186 1.48 -9.16 -9.36
C ARG A 186 1.44 -10.59 -9.89
N LEU A 187 0.53 -11.43 -9.39
CA LEU A 187 0.38 -12.82 -9.81
C LEU A 187 -0.18 -12.91 -11.23
N LYS A 188 -1.14 -12.05 -11.59
CA LYS A 188 -1.70 -11.98 -12.95
C LYS A 188 -0.65 -11.51 -13.95
N LEU A 189 0.11 -10.45 -13.63
CA LEU A 189 1.25 -10.01 -14.44
C LEU A 189 2.31 -11.11 -14.57
N TYR A 190 2.65 -11.76 -13.46
CA TYR A 190 3.61 -12.87 -13.43
C TYR A 190 3.16 -14.05 -14.30
N GLN A 191 1.87 -14.43 -14.30
CA GLN A 191 1.35 -15.51 -15.14
C GLN A 191 1.55 -15.25 -16.64
N GLU A 192 1.47 -13.99 -17.07
CA GLU A 192 1.71 -13.64 -18.48
C GLU A 192 3.21 -13.57 -18.79
N MET A 193 4.02 -13.04 -17.86
CA MET A 193 5.48 -13.08 -17.95
C MET A 193 6.05 -14.51 -17.98
N ASP A 194 5.46 -15.45 -17.24
CA ASP A 194 5.89 -16.85 -17.17
C ASP A 194 5.69 -17.58 -18.50
N LYS A 195 4.65 -17.21 -19.28
CA LYS A 195 4.44 -17.73 -20.65
C LYS A 195 5.51 -17.21 -21.61
N LEU A 196 5.86 -15.92 -21.49
CA LEU A 196 6.88 -15.27 -22.32
C LEU A 196 8.30 -15.70 -21.96
N GLY A 197 8.55 -16.05 -20.70
CA GLY A 197 9.84 -16.56 -20.22
C GLY A 197 11.00 -15.59 -20.48
N VAL A 198 12.01 -16.05 -21.21
CA VAL A 198 13.24 -15.29 -21.51
C VAL A 198 13.03 -14.09 -22.42
N ASN A 199 11.86 -13.99 -23.06
CA ASN A 199 11.52 -12.92 -23.99
C ASN A 199 11.06 -11.63 -23.27
N VAL A 200 10.86 -11.65 -21.95
CA VAL A 200 10.50 -10.45 -21.18
C VAL A 200 11.71 -9.52 -21.03
N LEU A 201 11.59 -8.29 -21.53
CA LEU A 201 12.65 -7.28 -21.49
C LEU A 201 12.50 -6.33 -20.29
N TYR A 202 11.27 -5.97 -19.93
CA TYR A 202 10.98 -5.05 -18.82
C TYR A 202 9.51 -5.16 -18.38
N HIS A 203 9.20 -4.75 -17.15
CA HIS A 203 7.83 -4.66 -16.65
C HIS A 203 7.69 -3.57 -15.57
N ASP A 204 6.57 -2.85 -15.54
CA ASP A 204 6.22 -1.91 -14.47
C ASP A 204 4.71 -1.95 -14.19
N THR A 205 4.35 -2.22 -12.93
CA THR A 205 3.00 -2.21 -12.36
C THR A 205 1.96 -3.09 -13.08
N ASP A 206 1.56 -2.72 -14.29
CA ASP A 206 0.54 -3.32 -15.16
C ASP A 206 0.98 -3.45 -16.63
N SER A 207 2.23 -3.12 -16.96
CA SER A 207 2.80 -3.16 -18.32
C SER A 207 3.97 -4.17 -18.45
N ILE A 208 4.15 -4.72 -19.66
CA ILE A 208 5.27 -5.61 -20.02
C ILE A 208 5.85 -5.17 -21.37
N ILE A 209 7.17 -5.06 -21.46
CA ILE A 209 7.92 -4.93 -22.71
C ILE A 209 8.58 -6.28 -22.97
N TYR A 210 8.35 -6.87 -24.15
CA TYR A 210 8.84 -8.20 -24.50
C TYR A 210 9.24 -8.28 -25.97
N ALA A 211 10.12 -9.23 -26.29
CA ALA A 211 10.48 -9.58 -27.67
C ALA A 211 9.53 -10.68 -28.18
N SER A 212 8.60 -10.34 -29.07
CA SER A 212 7.65 -11.31 -29.63
C SER A 212 8.36 -12.46 -30.35
N ASP A 213 7.92 -13.69 -30.06
CA ASP A 213 8.29 -14.91 -30.79
C ASP A 213 7.14 -15.44 -31.67
N GLY A 214 6.00 -14.73 -31.66
CA GLY A 214 4.77 -15.09 -32.37
C GLY A 214 4.05 -16.33 -31.83
N MET A 215 4.54 -16.95 -30.75
CA MET A 215 3.95 -18.18 -30.17
C MET A 215 3.30 -17.93 -28.82
N ASN A 216 3.90 -17.10 -27.97
CA ASN A 216 3.49 -16.91 -26.57
C ASN A 216 3.00 -15.49 -26.26
N ASP A 217 2.75 -14.68 -27.29
CA ASP A 217 2.36 -13.29 -27.13
C ASP A 217 1.03 -13.16 -26.36
N PRO A 218 0.91 -12.23 -25.40
CA PRO A 218 -0.33 -12.04 -24.66
C PRO A 218 -1.45 -11.56 -25.59
N PRO A 219 -2.68 -12.07 -25.43
CA PRO A 219 -3.81 -11.60 -26.23
C PRO A 219 -4.11 -10.13 -25.92
N LEU A 220 -4.22 -9.33 -26.98
CA LEU A 220 -4.61 -7.93 -26.89
C LEU A 220 -6.14 -7.80 -26.96
N GLY A 221 -6.69 -6.82 -26.25
CA GLY A 221 -8.11 -6.55 -26.32
C GLY A 221 -8.57 -5.35 -25.50
N ASN A 222 -9.87 -5.07 -25.58
CA ASN A 222 -10.50 -3.89 -24.98
C ASN A 222 -11.34 -4.23 -23.73
N PHE A 223 -11.27 -5.47 -23.25
CA PHE A 223 -12.00 -5.90 -22.05
C PHE A 223 -11.12 -5.85 -20.80
N LEU A 224 -11.77 -5.80 -19.63
CA LEU A 224 -11.10 -5.69 -18.35
C LEU A 224 -10.13 -6.86 -18.11
N GLY A 225 -8.85 -6.55 -17.88
CA GLY A 225 -7.80 -7.52 -17.58
C GLY A 225 -7.04 -8.07 -18.79
N GLU A 226 -7.32 -7.55 -19.99
CA GLU A 226 -6.54 -7.78 -21.21
C GLU A 226 -5.45 -6.71 -21.35
N PHE A 227 -4.40 -6.99 -22.12
CA PHE A 227 -3.39 -5.99 -22.45
C PHE A 227 -3.88 -5.11 -23.60
N THR A 228 -3.68 -3.81 -23.46
CA THR A 228 -3.93 -2.83 -24.52
C THR A 228 -2.62 -2.57 -25.27
N ASP A 229 -2.70 -2.37 -26.59
CA ASP A 229 -1.56 -1.89 -27.36
C ASP A 229 -1.38 -0.39 -27.17
N GLU A 230 -0.35 -0.02 -26.39
CA GLU A 230 0.02 1.37 -26.10
C GLU A 230 0.81 2.04 -27.24
N LEU A 231 1.24 1.29 -28.25
CA LEU A 231 2.06 1.78 -29.37
C LEU A 231 1.26 1.97 -30.68
N GLU A 232 -0.06 1.77 -30.65
CA GLU A 232 -0.94 1.93 -31.81
C GLU A 232 -0.41 1.21 -33.08
N GLU A 233 0.00 -0.06 -32.96
CA GLU A 233 0.62 -0.89 -34.00
C GLU A 233 2.05 -0.49 -34.43
N ASP A 234 2.74 0.42 -33.73
CA ASP A 234 4.17 0.71 -33.95
C ASP A 234 5.08 -0.29 -33.22
N GLU A 235 6.24 -0.56 -33.80
CA GLU A 235 7.19 -1.57 -33.31
C GLU A 235 8.41 -0.90 -32.66
N ILE A 236 8.78 -1.35 -31.46
CA ILE A 236 10.04 -0.96 -30.83
C ILE A 236 11.20 -1.64 -31.57
N THR A 237 12.12 -0.84 -32.12
CA THR A 237 13.31 -1.32 -32.82
C THR A 237 14.53 -1.42 -31.90
N THR A 238 14.63 -0.51 -30.93
CA THR A 238 15.73 -0.46 -29.96
C THR A 238 15.16 -0.21 -28.56
N PHE A 239 15.57 -1.01 -27.58
CA PHE A 239 15.18 -0.85 -26.17
C PHE A 239 16.42 -0.86 -25.27
N VAL A 240 16.48 0.08 -24.31
CA VAL A 240 17.55 0.19 -23.32
C VAL A 240 16.95 0.41 -21.93
N SER A 241 17.40 -0.34 -20.93
CA SER A 241 17.01 -0.16 -19.52
C SER A 241 18.24 0.06 -18.65
N GLY A 242 18.22 1.11 -17.83
CA GLY A 242 19.23 1.42 -16.81
C GLY A 242 18.86 0.94 -15.40
N GLY A 243 17.63 0.42 -15.23
CA GLY A 243 17.11 -0.07 -13.96
C GLY A 243 15.61 0.21 -13.81
N PRO A 244 15.04 -0.10 -12.63
CA PRO A 244 13.63 0.19 -12.35
C PRO A 244 13.31 1.67 -12.57
N LYS A 245 12.27 1.94 -13.37
CA LYS A 245 11.78 3.27 -13.79
C LYS A 245 12.81 4.12 -14.55
N SER A 246 13.78 3.46 -15.18
CA SER A 246 14.79 4.09 -16.03
C SER A 246 14.97 3.27 -17.31
N TYR A 247 14.23 3.63 -18.36
CA TYR A 247 14.33 2.98 -19.66
C TYR A 247 14.03 3.94 -20.81
N GLY A 248 14.52 3.60 -21.99
CA GLY A 248 14.26 4.30 -23.24
C GLY A 248 14.08 3.34 -24.40
N TYR A 249 13.30 3.75 -25.41
CA TYR A 249 13.09 2.96 -26.62
C TYR A 249 12.88 3.82 -27.87
N GLU A 250 13.23 3.28 -29.04
CA GLU A 250 12.99 3.89 -30.36
C GLU A 250 11.99 3.05 -31.15
N THR A 251 11.02 3.69 -31.79
CA THR A 251 10.03 3.02 -32.64
C THR A 251 10.36 3.10 -34.13
N LYS A 252 9.74 2.22 -34.92
CA LYS A 252 10.01 2.04 -36.35
C LYS A 252 9.49 3.19 -37.21
N ASN A 253 8.30 3.72 -36.88
CA ASN A 253 7.62 4.66 -37.74
C ASN A 253 7.98 6.13 -37.50
N ASP A 254 8.50 6.49 -36.31
CA ASP A 254 8.65 7.91 -35.94
C ASP A 254 10.03 8.35 -35.44
N GLY A 255 10.99 7.43 -35.18
CA GLY A 255 12.29 7.81 -34.59
C GLY A 255 12.16 8.53 -33.24
N VAL A 256 10.98 8.42 -32.60
CA VAL A 256 10.66 9.04 -31.31
C VAL A 256 11.24 8.16 -30.21
N ALA A 257 12.16 8.74 -29.44
CA ALA A 257 12.72 8.12 -28.25
C ALA A 257 11.76 8.32 -27.07
N GLY A 258 10.98 7.29 -26.72
CA GLY A 258 10.24 7.27 -25.46
C GLY A 258 11.24 7.11 -24.31
N THR A 259 11.31 8.05 -23.36
CA THR A 259 12.20 7.97 -22.20
C THR A 259 11.41 8.12 -20.91
N VAL A 260 11.52 7.16 -20.01
CA VAL A 260 10.93 7.21 -18.67
C VAL A 260 12.06 7.24 -17.65
N SER A 261 12.17 8.35 -16.91
CA SER A 261 13.18 8.60 -15.87
C SER A 261 12.51 9.20 -14.63
N SER A 262 12.76 8.62 -13.46
CA SER A 262 12.35 9.17 -12.16
C SER A 262 13.33 10.21 -11.58
N LEU A 263 14.33 10.65 -12.35
CA LEU A 263 15.31 11.66 -11.94
C LEU A 263 15.08 12.98 -12.71
N SER A 264 14.43 13.94 -12.06
CA SER A 264 14.45 15.35 -12.50
C SER A 264 15.79 15.98 -12.08
N PHE A 265 16.77 15.99 -12.97
CA PHE A 265 17.97 16.81 -12.79
C PHE A 265 17.71 18.24 -13.27
N SER A 266 17.55 19.17 -12.33
CA SER A 266 17.71 20.59 -12.61
C SER A 266 19.19 20.85 -12.88
N ALA A 267 19.55 21.15 -14.13
CA ALA A 267 20.93 21.47 -14.50
C ALA A 267 21.39 22.77 -13.83
N VAL A 268 22.44 22.70 -13.00
CA VAL A 268 23.30 23.84 -12.67
C VAL A 268 24.75 23.39 -12.85
N ASP A 269 25.35 23.97 -13.88
CA ASP A 269 26.73 24.02 -14.38
C ASP A 269 27.90 23.18 -13.83
N GLU A 270 28.62 22.66 -14.83
CA GLU A 270 30.08 22.50 -15.05
C GLU A 270 30.98 21.78 -14.02
N SER A 271 31.31 20.53 -14.35
CA SER A 271 32.60 19.89 -14.05
C SER A 271 32.83 18.66 -14.98
N PRO A 272 33.98 18.53 -15.67
CA PRO A 272 34.15 17.56 -16.77
C PRO A 272 34.67 16.19 -16.32
N VAL A 273 34.03 15.57 -15.34
CA VAL A 273 34.35 14.17 -14.94
C VAL A 273 33.04 13.41 -14.74
N GLY A 274 32.52 12.82 -15.81
CA GLY A 274 31.31 11.98 -15.74
C GLY A 274 30.47 11.85 -17.02
N GLN A 275 30.91 12.34 -18.17
CA GLN A 275 30.19 12.15 -19.43
C GLN A 275 30.69 10.90 -20.17
N GLN A 276 30.11 9.74 -19.85
CA GLN A 276 29.85 8.70 -20.85
C GLN A 276 28.33 8.62 -21.02
N ILE A 277 27.79 9.61 -21.71
CA ILE A 277 26.40 9.61 -22.18
C ILE A 277 26.45 9.18 -23.64
N PHE A 278 25.71 8.12 -23.96
CA PHE A 278 25.45 7.69 -25.33
C PHE A 278 24.89 8.86 -26.15
N GLN A 279 25.66 9.28 -27.15
CA GLN A 279 25.25 10.30 -28.11
C GLN A 279 24.45 9.58 -29.22
N LEU A 280 23.12 9.61 -29.13
CA LEU A 280 22.23 9.23 -30.23
C LEU A 280 21.63 10.50 -30.85
N GLY A 281 21.93 10.67 -32.14
CA GLY A 281 21.07 11.28 -33.17
C GLY A 281 20.46 12.68 -32.95
N SER A 282 20.76 13.58 -33.87
CA SER A 282 20.08 14.87 -34.03
C SER A 282 18.58 14.71 -34.35
N GLY A 283 17.73 14.72 -33.33
CA GLY A 283 16.27 14.78 -33.45
C GLY A 283 15.67 15.58 -32.30
N ARG A 284 14.79 16.54 -32.60
CA ARG A 284 14.07 17.34 -31.58
C ARG A 284 13.09 16.43 -30.82
N ALA A 285 13.38 16.09 -29.56
CA ALA A 285 12.44 15.39 -28.70
C ALA A 285 11.23 16.30 -28.37
N ARG A 286 10.01 15.79 -28.60
CA ARG A 286 8.77 16.34 -28.06
C ARG A 286 8.32 15.43 -26.91
N LEU A 287 8.15 15.99 -25.72
CA LEU A 287 7.56 15.29 -24.58
C LEU A 287 6.05 15.10 -24.82
N ALA A 288 5.58 13.85 -24.80
CA ALA A 288 4.19 13.52 -24.50
C ALA A 288 4.10 13.12 -23.03
N LEU A 289 3.44 13.96 -22.22
CA LEU A 289 3.02 13.61 -20.86
C LEU A 289 1.69 12.86 -20.98
N GLY A 290 1.73 11.54 -20.91
CA GLY A 290 0.55 10.72 -20.61
C GLY A 290 0.28 10.76 -19.10
N LEU A 291 -0.77 11.46 -18.72
CA LEU A 291 -1.39 11.39 -17.39
C LEU A 291 -2.27 10.13 -17.36
N VAL A 292 -1.93 9.12 -16.56
CA VAL A 292 -2.84 8.38 -15.65
C VAL A 292 -2.02 7.83 -14.49
#